data_AF-A0A928F4G0-F1
#
_entry.id   AF-A0A928F4G0-F1
#
_cell.length_a   1.000
_cell.length_b   1.000
_cell.length_c   1.000
_cell.angle_alpha   90.00
_cell.angle_beta   90.00
_cell.angle_gamma   90.00
#
_symmetry.space_group_name_H-M   'P 1'
#
loop_
_entity.id
_entity.type
_entity.pdbx_description
1 polymer ?
#
loop_
_entity_poly.entity_id
_entity_poly.type
_entity_poly.pdbx_seq_one_letter_code
_entity_poly.pdbx_strand_id
1 'polypeptide(L)'
;MNTKKAGNFDYKLFDHKSACKSKCFFYLNILFYNISNIIIDFWVLSVIILIYPKKEVIFLLITDKKELSRFSDENRVWQLVPSVARSRSGRLFCTFYSGAATETLGNFCILIKSDDDGESWSEPIAVAYAGELHRCFDPTLWIDPMGRLWFTWAKGHEYGVYGAICDDPDAEKISFSDEFYIGESVMMNKPTVLSTGEWLFPIAVWNFWAFEDTLKQKRPYTDIHIDEYLSGRHAYTGANVYKSSDNGKTFTLIGGCRNIDARSFDEHMIYERQDGVLVMLIRTKRGIARSLSYDRGVTWTYATLCIQNPSSRFHIRRLSSGRLLLINHDNFTGRNNMTAFLSEDDGKTWPYKILLDERDEVSYPDMAEGEDGYLYIVYDRERGGYKPSLEETMKCAREILMAKINEQDIIAGKLVSEKGYLKKIVSKLGKYTGTKNYYKEIPDIDPKELIETASKYESVDKILKTVFVYYPLNCQNMHLVDAKKTDSIISDIEKDFGDSEKVKKHLEKLVFLLSKTDNAVNREEPLVKGLTEYLQSNVSAEIDVKDYAEKQNVSVYYLCHLFKKTAGISIYEYRNTCRFTEAKRLLASSDMKIVDICFTCGFNDASYFAKKFKCSEGVSPSEYRKLHRIK
;
A
#
# COMPACT_ATOMS: atom_id res chain seq x y z
N MET A 1 8.26 62.79 -4.29
CA MET A 1 8.33 63.53 -5.57
C MET A 1 9.31 62.79 -6.47
N ASN A 2 8.81 62.02 -7.45
CA ASN A 2 8.95 62.28 -8.91
C ASN A 2 10.42 62.44 -9.36
N THR A 3 10.99 61.73 -10.36
CA THR A 3 10.43 61.06 -11.54
C THR A 3 11.53 60.30 -12.31
N LYS A 4 11.18 59.11 -12.82
CA LYS A 4 11.45 58.50 -14.16
C LYS A 4 12.81 58.59 -14.91
N LYS A 5 13.27 57.37 -15.25
CA LYS A 5 13.64 56.77 -16.57
C LYS A 5 15.02 57.04 -17.25
N ALA A 6 15.74 55.91 -17.36
CA ALA A 6 16.21 55.21 -18.57
C ALA A 6 17.39 55.75 -19.41
N GLY A 7 18.34 54.85 -19.72
CA GLY A 7 19.27 54.98 -20.84
C GLY A 7 20.50 54.06 -20.82
N ASN A 8 20.41 52.94 -21.55
CA ASN A 8 21.41 52.21 -22.36
C ASN A 8 22.83 51.88 -21.86
N PHE A 9 23.22 50.62 -22.05
CA PHE A 9 24.59 50.21 -22.36
C PHE A 9 24.62 49.25 -23.56
N ASP A 10 25.48 49.61 -24.51
CA ASP A 10 25.84 48.95 -25.78
C ASP A 10 26.55 47.61 -25.59
N TYR A 11 26.38 46.69 -26.55
CA TYR A 11 27.47 45.83 -27.03
C TYR A 11 27.46 45.68 -28.56
N LYS A 12 28.67 45.78 -29.11
CA LYS A 12 29.08 45.97 -30.51
C LYS A 12 28.75 44.82 -31.45
N LEU A 13 28.45 45.19 -32.71
CA LEU A 13 28.49 44.37 -33.92
C LEU A 13 29.83 44.55 -34.66
N PHE A 14 30.29 43.49 -35.34
CA PHE A 14 30.94 43.39 -36.67
C PHE A 14 31.43 41.93 -36.81
N ASP A 15 31.42 41.20 -37.92
CA ASP A 15 30.76 41.14 -39.25
C ASP A 15 31.31 39.85 -39.90
N HIS A 16 30.50 39.08 -40.64
CA HIS A 16 30.84 38.61 -41.99
C HIS A 16 29.79 37.64 -42.56
N LYS A 17 29.27 38.05 -43.72
CA LYS A 17 28.46 37.30 -44.70
C LYS A 17 29.16 36.02 -45.19
N SER A 18 28.41 34.92 -45.36
CA SER A 18 28.08 34.38 -46.69
C SER A 18 27.21 33.10 -46.60
N ALA A 19 26.45 32.86 -47.67
CA ALA A 19 25.66 31.66 -48.00
C ALA A 19 24.32 31.44 -47.26
N CYS A 20 23.22 31.73 -47.98
CA CYS A 20 22.09 30.81 -48.24
C CYS A 20 20.76 31.57 -48.44
N LYS A 21 20.70 32.44 -49.46
CA LYS A 21 19.43 32.99 -49.98
C LYS A 21 18.74 31.95 -50.87
N SER A 22 18.15 30.92 -50.26
CA SER A 22 17.17 30.04 -50.92
C SER A 22 16.30 29.21 -49.96
N LYS A 23 16.43 29.36 -48.63
CA LYS A 23 15.63 28.59 -47.64
C LYS A 23 14.56 29.38 -46.85
N CYS A 24 14.45 30.70 -47.01
CA CYS A 24 13.52 31.51 -46.22
C CYS A 24 12.06 31.57 -46.72
N PHE A 25 11.76 31.19 -47.96
CA PHE A 25 10.38 31.25 -48.47
C PHE A 25 9.53 30.00 -48.18
N PHE A 26 10.14 28.89 -47.75
CA PHE A 26 9.41 27.67 -47.39
C PHE A 26 8.99 27.62 -45.92
N TYR A 27 9.69 28.34 -45.03
CA TYR A 27 9.42 28.35 -43.59
C TYR A 27 8.29 29.30 -43.15
N LEU A 28 7.95 30.32 -43.95
CA LEU A 28 6.88 31.26 -43.63
C LEU A 28 5.47 30.70 -43.89
N ASN A 29 5.30 29.77 -44.84
CA ASN A 29 4.00 29.12 -45.09
C ASN A 29 3.69 28.00 -44.07
N ILE A 30 4.71 27.33 -43.53
CA ILE A 30 4.52 26.29 -42.49
C ILE A 30 4.17 26.93 -41.13
N LEU A 31 4.61 28.16 -40.86
CA LEU A 31 4.24 28.87 -39.63
C LEU A 31 2.77 29.33 -39.62
N PHE A 32 2.25 29.79 -40.76
CA PHE A 32 0.84 30.23 -40.84
C PHE A 32 -0.16 29.06 -40.82
N TYR A 33 0.21 27.89 -41.38
CA TYR A 33 -0.64 26.70 -41.36
C TYR A 33 -0.71 26.03 -39.96
N ASN A 34 0.32 26.20 -39.13
CA ASN A 34 0.33 25.67 -37.76
C ASN A 34 -0.43 26.57 -36.76
N ILE A 35 -0.46 27.88 -36.96
CA ILE A 35 -1.17 28.79 -36.04
C ILE A 35 -2.69 28.65 -36.17
N SER A 36 -3.23 28.36 -37.36
CA SER A 36 -4.66 28.11 -37.56
C SER A 36 -5.13 26.79 -36.91
N ASN A 37 -4.31 25.74 -36.93
CA ASN A 37 -4.65 24.46 -36.29
C ASN A 37 -4.53 24.52 -34.77
N ILE A 38 -3.55 25.25 -34.23
CA ILE A 38 -3.41 25.46 -32.79
C ILE A 38 -4.61 26.22 -32.20
N ILE A 39 -5.19 27.18 -32.93
CA ILE A 39 -6.36 27.94 -32.48
C ILE A 39 -7.65 27.09 -32.57
N ILE A 40 -7.78 26.24 -33.59
CA ILE A 40 -8.91 25.30 -33.72
C ILE A 40 -8.82 24.22 -32.63
N ASP A 41 -7.64 23.69 -32.34
CA ASP A 41 -7.42 22.72 -31.26
C ASP A 41 -7.67 23.33 -29.88
N PHE A 42 -7.32 24.61 -29.66
CA PHE A 42 -7.65 25.31 -28.42
C PHE A 42 -9.16 25.52 -28.25
N TRP A 43 -9.89 25.84 -29.33
CA TRP A 43 -11.35 25.97 -29.27
C TRP A 43 -12.05 24.62 -29.12
N VAL A 44 -11.58 23.57 -29.79
CA VAL A 44 -12.13 22.21 -29.66
C VAL A 44 -11.83 21.65 -28.26
N LEU A 45 -10.63 21.85 -27.69
CA LEU A 45 -10.36 21.48 -26.29
C LEU A 45 -11.22 22.29 -25.32
N SER A 46 -11.38 23.61 -25.53
CA SER A 46 -12.19 24.46 -24.65
C SER A 46 -13.67 24.07 -24.69
N VAL A 47 -14.18 23.66 -25.86
CA VAL A 47 -15.56 23.19 -26.05
C VAL A 47 -15.74 21.76 -25.54
N ILE A 48 -14.76 20.86 -25.67
CA ILE A 48 -14.79 19.51 -25.07
C ILE A 48 -14.76 19.58 -23.53
N ILE A 49 -13.98 20.52 -22.96
CA ILE A 49 -13.96 20.79 -21.51
C ILE A 49 -15.29 21.38 -21.01
N LEU A 50 -16.05 22.05 -21.88
CA LEU A 50 -17.37 22.61 -21.56
C LEU A 50 -18.54 21.63 -21.79
N ILE A 51 -18.38 20.60 -22.63
CA ILE A 51 -19.45 19.63 -22.98
C ILE A 51 -19.37 18.34 -22.16
N TYR A 52 -18.20 17.97 -21.62
CA TYR A 52 -18.14 16.94 -20.59
C TYR A 52 -18.27 17.60 -19.22
N PRO A 53 -19.39 17.43 -18.48
CA PRO A 53 -19.35 17.72 -17.07
C PRO A 53 -18.27 16.79 -16.52
N LYS A 54 -17.17 17.36 -15.99
CA LYS A 54 -16.44 16.68 -14.93
C LYS A 54 -17.52 16.23 -13.96
N LYS A 55 -17.82 14.93 -13.90
CA LYS A 55 -18.44 14.40 -12.70
C LYS A 55 -17.46 14.77 -11.62
N GLU A 56 -17.76 15.84 -10.88
CA GLU A 56 -17.09 16.14 -9.64
C GLU A 56 -17.13 14.84 -8.85
N VAL A 57 -15.98 14.19 -8.73
CA VAL A 57 -15.83 13.11 -7.77
C VAL A 57 -15.82 13.85 -6.44
N ILE A 58 -17.01 14.04 -5.87
CA ILE A 58 -17.17 14.70 -4.58
C ILE A 58 -16.69 13.68 -3.55
N PHE A 59 -15.43 13.83 -3.15
CA PHE A 59 -14.80 13.07 -2.08
C PHE A 59 -15.42 13.52 -0.76
N LEU A 60 -16.06 12.60 -0.04
CA LEU A 60 -16.90 12.98 1.09
C LEU A 60 -16.50 12.17 2.32
N LEU A 61 -16.09 12.89 3.36
CA LEU A 61 -16.42 12.47 4.70
C LEU A 61 -17.94 12.65 4.86
N ILE A 62 -18.65 11.54 4.80
CA ILE A 62 -20.10 11.53 4.91
C ILE A 62 -20.45 11.67 6.39
N THR A 63 -21.20 12.71 6.75
CA THR A 63 -21.75 12.92 8.10
C THR A 63 -23.27 13.10 8.10
N ASP A 64 -23.92 13.07 6.93
CA ASP A 64 -25.38 13.14 6.84
C ASP A 64 -26.00 11.80 7.28
N LYS A 65 -26.94 11.87 8.22
CA LYS A 65 -27.55 10.68 8.83
C LYS A 65 -28.26 9.76 7.83
N LYS A 66 -28.85 10.30 6.75
CA LYS A 66 -29.55 9.47 5.76
C LYS A 66 -28.57 8.73 4.87
N GLU A 67 -27.46 9.37 4.49
CA GLU A 67 -26.42 8.68 3.72
C GLU A 67 -25.65 7.65 4.56
N LEU A 68 -25.45 7.94 5.86
CA LEU A 68 -24.77 7.04 6.80
C LEU A 68 -25.46 5.68 6.95
N SER A 69 -26.78 5.60 6.81
CA SER A 69 -27.51 4.32 6.95
C SER A 69 -27.14 3.28 5.89
N ARG A 70 -26.54 3.68 4.77
CA ARG A 70 -26.02 2.77 3.73
C ARG A 70 -24.82 1.95 4.22
N PHE A 71 -24.19 2.38 5.31
CA PHE A 71 -22.97 1.81 5.89
C PHE A 71 -23.22 1.12 7.24
N SER A 72 -24.48 0.89 7.60
CA SER A 72 -24.89 0.16 8.79
C SER A 72 -24.35 -1.28 8.81
N ASP A 73 -24.41 -1.93 9.97
CA ASP A 73 -23.97 -3.31 10.16
C ASP A 73 -24.65 -4.32 9.21
N GLU A 74 -25.95 -4.19 8.97
CA GLU A 74 -26.74 -5.08 8.10
C GLU A 74 -26.32 -5.02 6.61
N ASN A 75 -25.66 -3.93 6.21
CA ASN A 75 -25.16 -3.68 4.85
C ASN A 75 -23.69 -4.06 4.67
N ARG A 76 -23.04 -4.62 5.71
CA ARG A 76 -21.62 -5.01 5.69
C ARG A 76 -21.47 -6.51 5.86
N VAL A 77 -20.47 -7.08 5.18
CA VAL A 77 -20.19 -8.53 5.26
C VAL A 77 -18.91 -8.86 6.02
N TRP A 78 -18.01 -7.89 6.22
CA TRP A 78 -16.76 -8.05 6.97
C TRP A 78 -16.34 -6.74 7.64
N GLN A 79 -15.42 -6.80 8.61
CA GLN A 79 -14.82 -5.62 9.24
C GLN A 79 -13.43 -5.93 9.80
N LEU A 80 -12.48 -4.98 9.69
CA LEU A 80 -11.13 -5.10 10.26
C LEU A 80 -10.41 -3.76 10.49
N VAL A 81 -9.21 -3.83 11.08
CA VAL A 81 -8.31 -2.70 11.43
C VAL A 81 -9.00 -1.67 12.32
N PRO A 82 -9.37 -2.05 13.55
CA PRO A 82 -9.96 -1.11 14.46
C PRO A 82 -8.92 -0.12 14.98
N SER A 83 -9.36 1.08 15.31
CA SER A 83 -8.61 2.06 16.08
C SER A 83 -9.53 2.78 17.04
N VAL A 84 -9.05 3.04 18.25
CA VAL A 84 -9.83 3.65 19.34
C VAL A 84 -9.23 4.97 19.79
N ALA A 85 -10.08 5.91 20.17
CA ALA A 85 -9.71 7.16 20.81
C ALA A 85 -10.69 7.45 21.95
N ARG A 86 -10.21 8.11 23.01
CA ARG A 86 -11.03 8.52 24.15
C ARG A 86 -10.82 10.00 24.41
N SER A 87 -11.90 10.77 24.37
CA SER A 87 -11.85 12.20 24.69
C SER A 87 -11.66 12.43 26.19
N ARG A 88 -11.48 13.70 26.59
CA ARG A 88 -11.29 14.07 28.00
C ARG A 88 -12.54 13.79 28.83
N SER A 89 -13.73 14.02 28.30
CA SER A 89 -14.98 13.70 29.01
C SER A 89 -15.22 12.19 29.19
N GLY A 90 -14.43 11.34 28.53
CA GLY A 90 -14.57 9.89 28.57
C GLY A 90 -15.38 9.28 27.44
N ARG A 91 -15.85 10.08 26.46
CA ARG A 91 -16.46 9.56 25.24
C ARG A 91 -15.45 8.74 24.45
N LEU A 92 -15.87 7.55 24.04
CA LEU A 92 -15.08 6.65 23.22
C LEU A 92 -15.46 6.81 21.75
N PHE A 93 -14.46 6.70 20.89
CA PHE A 93 -14.59 6.62 19.45
C PHE A 93 -13.92 5.36 18.97
N CYS A 94 -14.54 4.65 18.04
CA CYS A 94 -13.93 3.52 17.38
C CYS A 94 -14.12 3.65 15.86
N THR A 95 -13.03 3.46 15.12
CA THR A 95 -13.06 3.34 13.67
C THR A 95 -12.59 1.96 13.25
N PHE A 96 -13.06 1.52 12.10
CA PHE A 96 -12.63 0.31 11.39
C PHE A 96 -13.11 0.45 9.95
N TYR A 97 -12.69 -0.44 9.05
CA TYR A 97 -13.15 -0.38 7.66
C TYR A 97 -13.79 -1.67 7.19
N SER A 98 -14.58 -1.52 6.14
CA SER A 98 -15.40 -2.55 5.51
C SER A 98 -15.58 -2.17 4.03
N GLY A 99 -16.49 -2.83 3.33
CA GLY A 99 -16.79 -2.51 1.94
C GLY A 99 -17.34 -3.70 1.19
N ALA A 100 -16.87 -3.86 -0.05
CA ALA A 100 -17.14 -4.96 -0.99
C ALA A 100 -16.91 -6.37 -0.39
N ALA A 101 -16.66 -7.43 -1.17
CA ALA A 101 -16.48 -8.77 -0.57
C ALA A 101 -15.22 -8.88 0.30
N THR A 102 -14.30 -7.92 0.15
CA THR A 102 -12.99 -7.93 0.74
C THR A 102 -12.32 -6.55 0.61
N GLU A 103 -11.04 -6.45 0.97
CA GLU A 103 -10.21 -5.24 0.97
C GLU A 103 -9.94 -4.58 -0.42
N THR A 104 -10.97 -4.33 -1.24
CA THR A 104 -10.87 -3.89 -2.65
C THR A 104 -11.52 -2.52 -2.90
N LEU A 105 -11.76 -2.14 -4.15
CA LEU A 105 -12.55 -0.96 -4.51
C LEU A 105 -13.93 -1.00 -3.83
N GLY A 106 -14.47 0.18 -3.52
CA GLY A 106 -15.70 0.34 -2.74
C GLY A 106 -15.51 0.16 -1.22
N ASN A 107 -14.27 0.05 -0.72
CA ASN A 107 -14.04 0.10 0.73
C ASN A 107 -14.20 1.52 1.29
N PHE A 108 -14.63 1.55 2.55
CA PHE A 108 -14.87 2.75 3.32
C PHE A 108 -14.44 2.56 4.77
N CYS A 109 -14.02 3.64 5.41
CA CYS A 109 -13.70 3.67 6.84
C CYS A 109 -14.88 4.28 7.61
N ILE A 110 -15.30 3.66 8.70
CA ILE A 110 -16.46 4.06 9.49
C ILE A 110 -15.99 4.55 10.84
N LEU A 111 -16.68 5.54 11.39
CA LEU A 111 -16.52 6.01 12.76
C LEU A 111 -17.82 5.82 13.52
N ILE A 112 -17.73 5.23 14.71
CA ILE A 112 -18.81 5.09 15.70
C ILE A 112 -18.34 5.65 17.04
N LYS A 113 -19.27 5.91 17.95
CA LYS A 113 -18.96 6.40 19.30
C LYS A 113 -19.73 5.67 20.40
N SER A 114 -19.25 5.82 21.62
CA SER A 114 -19.93 5.43 22.86
C SER A 114 -19.84 6.57 23.87
N ASP A 115 -20.99 6.92 24.46
CA ASP A 115 -21.11 7.94 25.51
C ASP A 115 -21.20 7.33 26.92
N ASP A 116 -21.15 6.01 27.02
CA ASP A 116 -21.40 5.22 28.23
C ASP A 116 -20.26 4.23 28.51
N ASP A 117 -19.02 4.65 28.23
CA ASP A 117 -17.79 3.89 28.55
C ASP A 117 -17.73 2.50 27.87
N GLY A 118 -18.36 2.39 26.69
CA GLY A 118 -18.39 1.19 25.87
C GLY A 118 -19.47 0.18 26.28
N GLU A 119 -20.48 0.59 27.06
CA GLU A 119 -21.68 -0.22 27.30
C GLU A 119 -22.54 -0.34 26.04
N SER A 120 -22.69 0.73 25.28
CA SER A 120 -23.37 0.75 23.98
C SER A 120 -22.62 1.58 22.95
N TRP A 121 -22.86 1.28 21.67
CA TRP A 121 -22.21 1.94 20.54
C TRP A 121 -23.25 2.46 19.56
N SER A 122 -22.98 3.62 18.99
CA SER A 122 -23.86 4.25 18.01
C SER A 122 -23.81 3.55 16.64
N GLU A 123 -24.84 3.81 15.83
CA GLU A 123 -24.71 3.73 14.37
C GLU A 123 -23.55 4.62 13.85
N PRO A 124 -23.08 4.43 12.61
CA PRO A 124 -22.06 5.29 12.00
C PRO A 124 -22.36 6.77 12.19
N ILE A 125 -21.39 7.54 12.69
CA ILE A 125 -21.47 9.00 12.84
C ILE A 125 -20.69 9.74 11.75
N ALA A 126 -19.72 9.07 11.14
CA ALA A 126 -18.99 9.55 9.97
C ALA A 126 -18.47 8.37 9.14
N VAL A 127 -18.37 8.54 7.83
CA VAL A 127 -17.78 7.55 6.92
C VAL A 127 -16.88 8.22 5.91
N ALA A 128 -15.62 7.80 5.83
CA ALA A 128 -14.73 8.16 4.74
C ALA A 128 -14.95 7.22 3.56
N TYR A 129 -15.49 7.74 2.47
CA TYR A 129 -15.83 6.97 1.28
C TYR A 129 -15.55 7.78 0.01
N ALA A 130 -14.87 7.13 -0.94
CA ALA A 130 -14.47 7.75 -2.20
C ALA A 130 -15.24 7.21 -3.41
N GLY A 131 -16.32 6.44 -3.22
CA GLY A 131 -17.06 5.81 -4.31
C GLY A 131 -16.65 4.36 -4.59
N GLU A 132 -17.45 3.67 -5.39
CA GLU A 132 -17.28 2.23 -5.70
C GLU A 132 -15.98 1.91 -6.47
N LEU A 133 -15.44 2.89 -7.22
CA LEU A 133 -14.22 2.74 -8.00
C LEU A 133 -12.96 3.12 -7.22
N HIS A 134 -13.10 3.45 -5.94
CA HIS A 134 -12.00 3.90 -5.10
C HIS A 134 -11.97 3.12 -3.78
N ARG A 135 -10.85 3.16 -3.08
CA ARG A 135 -10.65 2.46 -1.80
C ARG A 135 -10.29 3.47 -0.72
N CYS A 136 -11.09 3.57 0.34
CA CYS A 136 -10.68 4.14 1.62
C CYS A 136 -10.43 2.99 2.61
N PHE A 137 -9.27 2.99 3.28
CA PHE A 137 -8.84 1.84 4.09
C PHE A 137 -7.86 2.25 5.19
N ASP A 138 -7.59 1.28 6.08
CA ASP A 138 -6.56 1.36 7.12
C ASP A 138 -6.67 2.62 8.00
N PRO A 139 -7.84 2.86 8.63
CA PRO A 139 -8.07 4.07 9.38
C PRO A 139 -7.33 4.10 10.72
N THR A 140 -7.11 5.31 11.23
CA THR A 140 -6.55 5.56 12.57
C THR A 140 -7.29 6.69 13.25
N LEU A 141 -7.54 6.53 14.55
CA LEU A 141 -7.98 7.63 15.41
C LEU A 141 -6.84 8.13 16.28
N TRP A 142 -6.85 9.42 16.59
CA TRP A 142 -5.90 10.01 17.52
C TRP A 142 -6.52 11.22 18.22
N ILE A 143 -6.41 11.29 19.54
CA ILE A 143 -6.63 12.54 20.27
C ILE A 143 -5.27 13.24 20.36
N ASP A 144 -5.17 14.41 19.76
CA ASP A 144 -3.94 15.19 19.79
C ASP A 144 -3.75 15.90 21.15
N PRO A 145 -2.57 16.48 21.44
CA PRO A 145 -2.33 17.20 22.69
C PRO A 145 -3.30 18.36 22.98
N MET A 146 -3.98 18.87 21.96
CA MET A 146 -4.97 19.94 22.10
C MET A 146 -6.37 19.39 22.47
N GLY A 147 -6.55 18.06 22.45
CA GLY A 147 -7.81 17.39 22.74
C GLY A 147 -8.69 17.19 21.50
N ARG A 148 -8.18 17.45 20.30
CA ARG A 148 -8.95 17.32 19.06
C ARG A 148 -8.94 15.87 18.58
N LEU A 149 -10.05 15.41 18.02
CA LEU A 149 -10.14 14.08 17.43
C LEU A 149 -9.75 14.11 15.96
N TRP A 150 -8.73 13.32 15.64
CA TRP A 150 -8.28 13.06 14.28
C TRP A 150 -8.90 11.75 13.80
N PHE A 151 -9.52 11.79 12.63
CA PHE A 151 -9.91 10.62 11.87
C PHE A 151 -9.11 10.59 10.57
N THR A 152 -8.21 9.62 10.42
CA THR A 152 -7.33 9.51 9.24
C THR A 152 -7.55 8.19 8.51
N TRP A 153 -7.36 8.17 7.19
CA TRP A 153 -7.48 6.99 6.34
C TRP A 153 -6.57 7.08 5.12
N ALA A 154 -6.25 5.94 4.51
CA ALA A 154 -5.56 5.88 3.22
C ALA A 154 -6.56 5.87 2.06
N LYS A 155 -6.15 6.46 0.91
CA LYS A 155 -6.89 6.43 -0.36
C LYS A 155 -6.10 5.74 -1.47
N GLY A 156 -6.74 4.80 -2.16
CA GLY A 156 -6.09 3.97 -3.19
C GLY A 156 -5.79 4.67 -4.52
N HIS A 157 -6.58 5.65 -4.95
CA HIS A 157 -6.41 6.30 -6.28
C HIS A 157 -5.34 7.40 -6.27
N GLU A 158 -5.27 8.18 -5.19
CA GLU A 158 -4.27 9.23 -5.01
C GLU A 158 -3.03 8.72 -4.26
N TYR A 159 -3.08 7.47 -3.75
CA TYR A 159 -2.06 6.85 -2.91
C TYR A 159 -1.55 7.79 -1.82
N GLY A 160 -2.46 8.20 -0.94
CA GLY A 160 -2.18 9.16 0.13
C GLY A 160 -2.95 8.89 1.41
N VAL A 161 -2.41 9.40 2.51
CA VAL A 161 -3.04 9.46 3.82
C VAL A 161 -3.75 10.81 3.94
N TYR A 162 -5.03 10.75 4.27
CA TYR A 162 -5.90 11.90 4.45
C TYR A 162 -6.45 11.89 5.88
N GLY A 163 -6.97 13.03 6.32
CA GLY A 163 -7.70 13.09 7.56
C GLY A 163 -8.69 14.25 7.62
N ALA A 164 -9.51 14.18 8.66
CA ALA A 164 -10.40 15.26 9.10
C ALA A 164 -10.31 15.39 10.62
N ILE A 165 -10.48 16.62 11.11
CA ILE A 165 -10.36 16.95 12.54
C ILE A 165 -11.72 17.36 13.08
N CYS A 166 -12.10 16.80 14.22
CA CYS A 166 -13.14 17.33 15.07
C CYS A 166 -12.48 18.09 16.22
N ASP A 167 -12.65 19.43 16.24
CA ASP A 167 -12.03 20.30 17.24
C ASP A 167 -12.61 20.07 18.65
N ASP A 168 -13.90 19.77 18.75
CA ASP A 168 -14.59 19.48 20.01
C ASP A 168 -15.27 18.09 19.96
N PRO A 169 -14.53 17.01 20.28
CA PRO A 169 -15.09 15.66 20.28
C PRO A 169 -16.13 15.43 21.39
N ASP A 170 -16.23 16.34 22.37
CA ASP A 170 -17.18 16.23 23.48
C ASP A 170 -18.51 16.96 23.23
N ALA A 171 -18.58 17.76 22.16
CA ALA A 171 -19.80 18.41 21.72
C ALA A 171 -20.98 17.43 21.53
N GLU A 172 -22.20 17.86 21.83
CA GLU A 172 -23.41 17.07 21.59
C GLU A 172 -23.57 16.73 20.10
N LYS A 173 -23.29 17.71 19.24
CA LYS A 173 -23.23 17.55 17.78
C LYS A 173 -21.77 17.66 17.32
N ILE A 174 -21.21 16.53 16.93
CA ILE A 174 -19.85 16.44 16.39
C ILE A 174 -19.83 16.99 14.96
N SER A 175 -18.79 17.77 14.64
CA SER A 175 -18.50 18.25 13.29
C SER A 175 -17.04 18.01 12.96
N PHE A 176 -16.77 17.73 11.69
CA PHE A 176 -15.40 17.56 11.20
C PHE A 176 -15.04 18.71 10.27
N SER A 177 -13.75 19.02 10.21
CA SER A 177 -13.15 19.87 9.18
C SER A 177 -13.34 19.27 7.79
N ASP A 178 -13.04 20.08 6.77
CA ASP A 178 -12.76 19.54 5.45
C ASP A 178 -11.59 18.56 5.52
N GLU A 179 -11.58 17.64 4.56
CA GLU A 179 -10.49 16.70 4.38
C GLU A 179 -9.18 17.40 4.01
N PHE A 180 -8.07 16.92 4.56
CA PHE A 180 -6.72 17.39 4.21
C PHE A 180 -5.76 16.22 4.03
N TYR A 181 -4.73 16.45 3.21
CA TYR A 181 -3.66 15.49 2.93
C TYR A 181 -2.55 15.55 3.99
N ILE A 182 -2.02 14.39 4.39
CA ILE A 182 -0.97 14.25 5.41
C ILE A 182 0.35 13.75 4.81
N GLY A 183 0.30 12.71 3.98
CA GLY A 183 1.51 12.12 3.40
C GLY A 183 1.24 10.94 2.47
N GLU A 184 2.30 10.40 1.87
CA GLU A 184 2.20 9.41 0.80
C GLU A 184 1.82 8.01 1.28
N SER A 185 0.93 7.32 0.56
CA SER A 185 0.53 5.92 0.73
C SER A 185 -0.37 5.66 1.96
N VAL A 186 0.10 5.00 3.02
CA VAL A 186 -0.79 4.42 4.06
C VAL A 186 -0.27 4.60 5.47
N MET A 187 -1.19 4.86 6.40
CA MET A 187 -0.94 4.96 7.83
C MET A 187 -2.13 4.39 8.61
N MET A 188 -1.87 3.35 9.39
CA MET A 188 -2.87 2.76 10.30
C MET A 188 -2.50 2.91 11.79
N ASN A 189 -1.34 3.52 12.08
CA ASN A 189 -0.77 3.56 13.40
C ASN A 189 -0.72 5.00 13.94
N LYS A 190 -0.92 5.15 15.26
CA LYS A 190 -1.06 6.47 15.89
C LYS A 190 0.23 7.29 15.79
N PRO A 191 0.13 8.62 15.60
CA PRO A 191 1.26 9.53 15.73
C PRO A 191 1.87 9.52 17.13
N THR A 192 3.16 9.86 17.22
CA THR A 192 3.91 9.97 18.48
C THR A 192 4.30 11.41 18.73
N VAL A 193 3.97 11.91 19.91
CA VAL A 193 4.39 13.24 20.36
C VAL A 193 5.71 13.07 21.10
N LEU A 194 6.75 13.76 20.64
CA LEU A 194 8.05 13.75 21.30
C LEU A 194 8.03 14.65 22.54
N SER A 195 8.98 14.42 23.44
CA SER A 195 9.28 15.25 24.62
C SER A 195 9.48 16.73 24.31
N THR A 196 9.81 17.02 23.06
CA THR A 196 10.14 18.32 22.47
C THR A 196 8.93 19.00 21.82
N GLY A 197 7.80 18.29 21.73
CA GLY A 197 6.52 18.80 21.23
C GLY A 197 6.23 18.47 19.77
N GLU A 198 7.21 18.06 18.97
CA GLU A 198 6.99 17.65 17.58
C GLU A 198 6.23 16.32 17.48
N TRP A 199 5.42 16.19 16.43
CA TRP A 199 4.58 15.01 16.19
C TRP A 199 5.17 14.20 15.05
N LEU A 200 5.37 12.91 15.27
CA LEU A 200 5.86 11.96 14.28
C LEU A 200 4.72 11.05 13.80
N PHE A 201 4.45 11.09 12.50
CA PHE A 201 3.46 10.27 11.81
C PHE A 201 4.16 9.09 11.13
N PRO A 202 3.83 7.84 11.49
CA PRO A 202 4.44 6.65 10.92
C PRO A 202 3.73 6.23 9.62
N ILE A 203 4.17 6.80 8.50
CA ILE A 203 3.54 6.57 7.19
C ILE A 203 4.34 5.54 6.41
N ALA A 204 3.72 4.44 6.02
CA ALA A 204 4.35 3.43 5.18
C ALA A 204 4.17 3.79 3.71
N VAL A 205 5.28 3.95 2.98
CA VAL A 205 5.24 3.98 1.52
C VAL A 205 5.49 2.59 1.03
N TRP A 206 4.40 1.91 0.70
CA TRP A 206 4.48 0.57 0.17
C TRP A 206 5.14 0.60 -1.19
N ASN A 207 6.14 -0.27 -1.32
CA ASN A 207 6.58 -0.70 -2.63
C ASN A 207 5.36 -1.41 -3.23
N PHE A 208 5.09 -1.32 -4.54
CA PHE A 208 3.93 -1.99 -5.18
C PHE A 208 3.78 -3.50 -4.81
N TRP A 209 4.80 -4.06 -4.19
CA TRP A 209 4.99 -5.36 -3.52
C TRP A 209 4.23 -5.60 -2.21
N ALA A 210 3.76 -4.59 -1.48
CA ALA A 210 2.93 -4.82 -0.28
C ALA A 210 1.53 -5.40 -0.63
N PHE A 211 1.23 -5.51 -1.93
CA PHE A 211 0.07 -6.22 -2.46
C PHE A 211 0.30 -7.74 -2.64
N GLU A 212 1.45 -8.32 -2.20
CA GLU A 212 1.69 -9.77 -2.27
C GLU A 212 0.66 -10.63 -1.50
N ASP A 213 0.02 -10.12 -0.42
CA ASP A 213 -1.10 -10.83 0.20
C ASP A 213 -2.44 -10.61 -0.56
N THR A 214 -2.52 -9.57 -1.39
CA THR A 214 -3.66 -9.31 -2.29
C THR A 214 -3.62 -10.18 -3.54
N LEU A 215 -2.42 -10.58 -3.98
CA LEU A 215 -2.21 -11.47 -5.14
C LEU A 215 -2.61 -12.93 -4.87
N LYS A 216 -2.59 -13.38 -3.60
CA LYS A 216 -3.18 -14.67 -3.20
C LYS A 216 -4.71 -14.74 -3.35
N GLN A 217 -5.37 -13.59 -3.55
CA GLN A 217 -6.83 -13.46 -3.45
C GLN A 217 -7.54 -13.15 -4.78
N LYS A 218 -6.94 -13.47 -5.93
CA LYS A 218 -7.57 -13.39 -7.26
C LYS A 218 -8.30 -12.06 -7.54
N ARG A 219 -7.62 -10.92 -7.50
CA ARG A 219 -8.24 -9.61 -7.79
C ARG A 219 -7.75 -8.96 -9.09
N PRO A 220 -8.64 -8.35 -9.90
CA PRO A 220 -8.26 -7.45 -10.98
C PRO A 220 -7.87 -6.07 -10.42
N TYR A 221 -6.92 -5.39 -11.07
CA TYR A 221 -6.53 -4.01 -10.74
C TYR A 221 -6.88 -3.09 -11.90
N THR A 222 -7.54 -1.97 -11.61
CA THR A 222 -7.98 -1.02 -12.61
C THR A 222 -7.22 0.30 -12.39
N ASP A 223 -6.37 0.63 -13.36
CA ASP A 223 -5.72 1.92 -13.64
C ASP A 223 -4.84 2.60 -12.57
N ILE A 224 -3.56 2.81 -12.91
CA ILE A 224 -2.90 4.14 -13.03
C ILE A 224 -1.42 3.97 -13.49
N HIS A 225 -1.02 4.89 -14.37
CA HIS A 225 0.29 5.12 -15.00
C HIS A 225 1.54 4.57 -14.29
N ILE A 226 2.13 3.53 -14.88
CA ILE A 226 3.32 2.85 -14.37
C ILE A 226 4.62 3.59 -14.75
N ASP A 227 4.72 4.22 -15.93
CA ASP A 227 6.03 4.62 -16.44
C ASP A 227 6.56 5.99 -15.96
N GLU A 228 5.71 6.96 -15.61
CA GLU A 228 6.18 8.22 -14.97
C GLU A 228 6.33 8.08 -13.44
N TYR A 229 5.67 7.09 -12.83
CA TYR A 229 5.59 6.87 -11.38
C TYR A 229 6.76 6.02 -10.82
N LEU A 230 7.39 5.20 -11.68
CA LEU A 230 8.46 4.25 -11.32
C LEU A 230 9.87 4.85 -11.21
N SER A 231 10.15 6.04 -11.74
CA SER A 231 11.53 6.55 -11.81
C SER A 231 12.03 7.27 -10.55
N GLY A 232 11.13 7.69 -9.62
CA GLY A 232 11.50 8.47 -8.43
C GLY A 232 11.09 7.89 -7.07
N ARG A 233 10.08 7.02 -7.01
CA ARG A 233 9.43 6.61 -5.74
C ARG A 233 10.15 5.49 -4.97
N HIS A 234 10.99 4.71 -5.66
CA HIS A 234 11.81 3.66 -5.03
C HIS A 234 12.76 4.21 -3.96
N ALA A 235 13.18 5.47 -4.06
CA ALA A 235 14.06 6.09 -3.06
C ALA A 235 13.39 6.26 -1.68
N TYR A 236 12.06 6.36 -1.63
CA TYR A 236 11.31 6.67 -0.40
C TYR A 236 10.40 5.54 0.08
N THR A 237 10.43 4.38 -0.59
CA THR A 237 9.72 3.19 -0.10
C THR A 237 10.18 2.80 1.31
N GLY A 238 9.20 2.52 2.17
CA GLY A 238 9.41 1.81 3.42
C GLY A 238 8.70 2.46 4.60
N ALA A 239 9.26 2.27 5.78
CA ALA A 239 8.76 2.85 7.01
C ALA A 239 9.20 4.32 7.13
N ASN A 240 8.35 5.26 6.68
CA ASN A 240 8.65 6.69 6.66
C ASN A 240 8.13 7.44 7.87
N VAL A 241 8.85 8.51 8.21
CA VAL A 241 8.50 9.40 9.31
C VAL A 241 8.19 10.78 8.75
N TYR A 242 6.93 11.18 8.91
CA TYR A 242 6.50 12.54 8.66
C TYR A 242 6.47 13.30 9.98
N LYS A 243 6.89 14.56 9.96
CA LYS A 243 6.93 15.43 11.13
C LYS A 243 5.96 16.59 10.96
N SER A 244 5.25 16.90 12.04
CA SER A 244 4.61 18.20 12.22
C SER A 244 5.20 18.92 13.43
N SER A 245 5.47 20.23 13.29
CA SER A 245 6.01 21.09 14.34
C SER A 245 5.08 22.27 14.66
N ASP A 246 3.88 22.28 14.09
CA ASP A 246 2.92 23.39 14.13
C ASP A 246 1.50 22.92 14.48
N ASN A 247 1.43 21.87 15.30
CA ASN A 247 0.18 21.25 15.77
C ASN A 247 -0.69 20.70 14.62
N GLY A 248 -0.05 20.05 13.65
CA GLY A 248 -0.73 19.34 12.57
C GLY A 248 -1.19 20.23 11.41
N LYS A 249 -0.62 21.43 11.26
CA LYS A 249 -0.94 22.32 10.12
C LYS A 249 -0.09 21.97 8.90
N THR A 250 1.17 21.58 9.11
CA THR A 250 2.07 21.13 8.04
C THR A 250 2.74 19.79 8.38
N PHE A 251 3.03 19.02 7.34
CA PHE A 251 3.66 17.71 7.42
C PHE A 251 4.87 17.67 6.50
N THR A 252 6.00 17.20 7.01
CA THR A 252 7.25 17.08 6.25
C THR A 252 7.83 15.70 6.42
N LEU A 253 8.11 15.00 5.31
CA LEU A 253 8.90 13.77 5.35
C LEU A 253 10.32 14.10 5.84
N ILE A 254 10.71 13.56 6.99
CA ILE A 254 12.03 13.84 7.59
C ILE A 254 13.03 12.69 7.42
N GLY A 255 12.55 11.46 7.23
CA GLY A 255 13.40 10.28 7.14
C GLY A 255 12.60 8.98 7.11
N GLY A 256 13.30 7.85 7.21
CA GLY A 256 12.67 6.54 7.33
C GLY A 256 13.62 5.37 7.19
N CYS A 257 13.17 4.17 7.59
CA CYS A 257 13.98 2.96 7.53
C CYS A 257 13.83 2.24 6.18
N ARG A 258 14.94 2.20 5.42
CA ARG A 258 15.03 1.54 4.09
C ARG A 258 15.63 0.14 4.14
N ASN A 259 16.50 -0.12 5.10
CA ASN A 259 17.26 -1.36 5.18
C ASN A 259 16.66 -2.28 6.23
N ILE A 260 15.89 -3.27 5.79
CA ILE A 260 15.19 -4.24 6.64
C ILE A 260 15.09 -5.59 5.92
N ASP A 261 15.39 -6.65 6.65
CA ASP A 261 15.16 -8.01 6.17
C ASP A 261 13.69 -8.39 6.22
N ALA A 262 13.26 -9.21 5.26
CA ALA A 262 11.90 -9.77 5.21
C ALA A 262 10.79 -8.70 5.29
N ARG A 263 11.03 -7.51 4.70
CA ARG A 263 10.09 -6.38 4.63
C ARG A 263 8.67 -6.85 4.28
N SER A 264 7.67 -6.37 5.02
CA SER A 264 6.26 -6.63 4.75
C SER A 264 5.39 -5.55 5.39
N PHE A 265 4.56 -4.88 4.59
CA PHE A 265 3.57 -3.87 5.02
C PHE A 265 4.09 -2.65 5.80
N ASP A 266 5.29 -2.69 6.39
CA ASP A 266 5.93 -1.53 7.03
C ASP A 266 5.04 -0.79 8.04
N GLU A 267 4.09 -1.50 8.67
CA GLU A 267 3.11 -1.01 9.66
C GLU A 267 3.82 -0.66 10.97
N HIS A 268 4.68 0.36 10.90
CA HIS A 268 5.63 0.69 11.94
C HIS A 268 5.03 1.65 12.96
N MET A 269 5.62 1.65 14.15
CA MET A 269 5.32 2.58 15.23
C MET A 269 6.62 3.09 15.83
N ILE A 270 6.58 4.29 16.39
CA ILE A 270 7.76 4.96 16.96
C ILE A 270 7.48 5.23 18.44
N TYR A 271 8.50 5.10 19.28
CA TYR A 271 8.47 5.67 20.62
C TYR A 271 9.82 6.31 20.94
N GLU A 272 9.80 7.28 21.84
CA GLU A 272 11.00 7.94 22.36
C GLU A 272 11.41 7.27 23.68
N ARG A 273 12.69 6.90 23.79
CA ARG A 273 13.32 6.40 25.02
C ARG A 273 13.59 7.53 25.99
N GLN A 274 13.81 7.21 27.27
CA GLN A 274 14.12 8.23 28.28
C GLN A 274 15.41 9.01 27.99
N ASP A 275 16.33 8.43 27.22
CA ASP A 275 17.57 9.08 26.77
C ASP A 275 17.42 9.87 25.46
N GLY A 276 16.19 10.04 24.95
CA GLY A 276 15.88 10.80 23.73
C GLY A 276 16.12 10.03 22.42
N VAL A 277 16.59 8.79 22.47
CA VAL A 277 16.73 7.94 21.28
C VAL A 277 15.36 7.50 20.79
N LEU A 278 15.10 7.67 19.48
CA LEU A 278 13.87 7.17 18.87
C LEU A 278 14.03 5.71 18.48
N VAL A 279 13.00 4.92 18.77
CA VAL A 279 12.91 3.52 18.41
C VAL A 279 11.75 3.33 17.46
N MET A 280 12.01 2.79 16.28
CA MET A 280 11.01 2.37 15.31
C MET A 280 10.89 0.85 15.35
N LEU A 281 9.69 0.36 15.65
CA LEU A 281 9.34 -1.04 15.50
C LEU A 281 8.57 -1.21 14.19
N ILE A 282 8.92 -2.22 13.39
CA ILE A 282 8.43 -2.42 12.03
C ILE A 282 7.93 -3.85 11.87
N ARG A 283 6.69 -4.04 11.38
CA ARG A 283 6.17 -5.37 11.01
C ARG A 283 6.96 -5.94 9.83
N THR A 284 7.27 -7.24 9.89
CA THR A 284 7.94 -7.99 8.81
C THR A 284 7.31 -9.36 8.63
N LYS A 285 7.70 -10.12 7.61
CA LYS A 285 7.26 -11.53 7.44
C LYS A 285 7.78 -12.47 8.54
N ARG A 286 8.81 -12.07 9.30
CA ARG A 286 9.49 -12.91 10.30
C ARG A 286 9.27 -12.47 11.75
N GLY A 287 8.51 -11.40 11.97
CA GLY A 287 8.25 -10.81 13.27
C GLY A 287 8.39 -9.28 13.23
N ILE A 288 8.74 -8.67 14.36
CA ILE A 288 8.92 -7.22 14.48
C ILE A 288 10.41 -6.90 14.49
N ALA A 289 10.84 -6.04 13.58
CA ALA A 289 12.20 -5.51 13.54
C ALA A 289 12.30 -4.15 14.22
N ARG A 290 13.48 -3.84 14.74
CA ARG A 290 13.80 -2.57 15.40
C ARG A 290 14.86 -1.80 14.63
N SER A 291 14.61 -0.51 14.42
CA SER A 291 15.58 0.48 13.96
C SER A 291 15.67 1.63 14.95
N LEU A 292 16.84 2.24 15.08
CA LEU A 292 17.12 3.34 16.01
C LEU A 292 17.44 4.62 15.25
N SER A 293 17.04 5.76 15.80
CA SER A 293 17.47 7.07 15.33
C SER A 293 18.03 7.89 16.48
N TYR A 294 19.22 8.46 16.24
CA TYR A 294 19.97 9.31 17.19
C TYR A 294 19.92 10.79 16.80
N ASP A 295 19.26 11.11 15.69
CA ASP A 295 19.19 12.44 15.09
C ASP A 295 17.73 12.88 14.86
N ARG A 296 16.84 12.44 15.76
CA ARG A 296 15.42 12.84 15.81
C ARG A 296 14.61 12.44 14.58
N GLY A 297 14.91 11.25 14.04
CA GLY A 297 14.12 10.59 13.01
C GLY A 297 14.58 10.86 11.58
N VAL A 298 15.69 11.58 11.41
CA VAL A 298 16.26 11.89 10.08
C VAL A 298 16.94 10.65 9.49
N THR A 299 17.82 10.00 10.25
CA THR A 299 18.46 8.75 9.86
C THR A 299 18.09 7.60 10.79
N TRP A 300 18.10 6.40 10.23
CA TRP A 300 17.65 5.17 10.88
C TRP A 300 18.67 4.05 10.65
N THR A 301 19.02 3.32 11.70
CA THR A 301 19.92 2.16 11.59
C THR A 301 19.31 1.06 10.74
N TYR A 302 20.14 0.08 10.34
CA TYR A 302 19.63 -1.19 9.82
C TYR A 302 18.61 -1.80 10.80
N ALA A 303 17.46 -2.24 10.28
CA ALA A 303 16.42 -2.82 11.11
C ALA A 303 16.70 -4.30 11.39
N THR A 304 16.82 -4.66 12.67
CA THR A 304 17.11 -6.02 13.12
C THR A 304 15.89 -6.64 13.79
N LEU A 305 15.55 -7.88 13.46
CA LEU A 305 14.47 -8.63 14.11
C LEU A 305 14.69 -8.68 15.64
N CYS A 306 13.66 -8.33 16.43
CA CYS A 306 13.79 -8.25 17.89
C CYS A 306 12.62 -8.85 18.68
N ILE A 307 11.41 -8.93 18.13
CA ILE A 307 10.24 -9.49 18.82
C ILE A 307 9.51 -10.44 17.87
N GLN A 308 9.09 -11.61 18.38
CA GLN A 308 8.30 -12.56 17.60
C GLN A 308 6.89 -12.01 17.33
N ASN A 309 6.36 -12.25 16.14
CA ASN A 309 5.00 -11.84 15.74
C ASN A 309 4.57 -12.65 14.50
N PRO A 310 3.29 -13.01 14.36
CA PRO A 310 2.77 -13.82 13.25
C PRO A 310 2.57 -13.04 11.94
N SER A 311 3.35 -11.98 11.68
CA SER A 311 3.08 -10.97 10.65
C SER A 311 1.65 -10.42 10.77
N SER A 312 1.42 -9.70 11.86
CA SER A 312 0.19 -8.98 12.19
C SER A 312 0.56 -7.61 12.77
N ARG A 313 -0.30 -6.61 12.60
CA ARG A 313 -0.14 -5.32 13.29
C ARG A 313 0.01 -5.57 14.79
N PHE A 314 0.83 -4.75 15.43
CA PHE A 314 1.03 -4.68 16.88
C PHE A 314 0.76 -3.25 17.36
N HIS A 315 0.68 -3.02 18.67
CA HIS A 315 0.60 -1.68 19.25
C HIS A 315 1.72 -1.48 20.26
N ILE A 316 2.44 -0.35 20.19
CA ILE A 316 3.47 0.04 21.16
C ILE A 316 3.29 1.50 21.56
N ARG A 317 3.29 1.80 22.86
CA ARG A 317 3.15 3.17 23.36
C ARG A 317 3.80 3.34 24.73
N ARG A 318 4.36 4.52 24.98
CA ARG A 318 4.71 4.95 26.34
C ARG A 318 3.46 5.48 27.04
N LEU A 319 3.12 4.88 28.18
CA LEU A 319 2.01 5.27 29.02
C LEU A 319 2.35 6.51 29.85
N SER A 320 1.33 7.15 30.42
CA SER A 320 1.49 8.30 31.32
C SER A 320 2.37 7.99 32.55
N SER A 321 2.41 6.73 33.00
CA SER A 321 3.29 6.25 34.07
C SER A 321 4.77 6.21 33.69
N GLY A 322 5.11 6.37 32.42
CA GLY A 322 6.46 6.25 31.87
C GLY A 322 6.84 4.83 31.44
N ARG A 323 6.03 3.80 31.75
CA ARG A 323 6.23 2.43 31.27
C ARG A 323 5.88 2.29 29.79
N LEU A 324 6.44 1.29 29.12
CA LEU A 324 6.07 0.93 27.75
C LEU A 324 5.04 -0.20 27.76
N LEU A 325 3.95 -0.01 27.03
CA LEU A 325 2.96 -1.03 26.70
C LEU A 325 3.22 -1.57 25.30
N LEU A 326 3.32 -2.89 25.16
CA LEU A 326 3.26 -3.61 23.88
C LEU A 326 2.01 -4.50 23.86
N ILE A 327 1.25 -4.46 22.78
CA ILE A 327 0.13 -5.38 22.52
C ILE A 327 0.50 -6.19 21.28
N ASN A 328 0.64 -7.49 21.46
CA ASN A 328 1.15 -8.42 20.47
C ASN A 328 0.64 -9.85 20.75
N HIS A 329 1.06 -10.81 19.94
CA HIS A 329 0.76 -12.23 20.12
C HIS A 329 1.81 -12.91 21.01
N ASP A 330 1.38 -13.79 21.92
CA ASP A 330 2.24 -14.60 22.78
C ASP A 330 1.99 -16.10 22.59
N ASN A 331 3.03 -16.95 22.68
CA ASN A 331 2.91 -18.41 22.54
C ASN A 331 1.97 -18.85 21.40
N PHE A 332 2.15 -18.25 20.22
CA PHE A 332 1.19 -18.31 19.12
C PHE A 332 1.56 -19.36 18.07
N THR A 333 0.55 -19.86 17.36
CA THR A 333 0.69 -20.71 16.15
C THR A 333 0.15 -20.03 14.89
N GLY A 334 -0.50 -18.88 15.09
CA GLY A 334 -1.05 -18.01 14.04
C GLY A 334 -1.41 -16.67 14.67
N ARG A 335 -2.49 -16.04 14.19
CA ARG A 335 -3.03 -14.84 14.82
C ARG A 335 -3.98 -15.24 15.96
N ASN A 336 -3.38 -15.66 17.07
CA ASN A 336 -4.05 -16.05 18.30
C ASN A 336 -3.30 -15.51 19.53
N ASN A 337 -3.87 -15.69 20.73
CA ASN A 337 -3.25 -15.29 22.00
C ASN A 337 -2.83 -13.81 22.05
N MET A 338 -3.77 -12.91 21.75
CA MET A 338 -3.56 -11.46 21.88
C MET A 338 -3.25 -11.12 23.34
N THR A 339 -2.10 -10.48 23.58
CA THR A 339 -1.51 -10.29 24.91
C THR A 339 -0.99 -8.87 25.06
N ALA A 340 -1.25 -8.24 26.20
CA ALA A 340 -0.62 -6.99 26.59
C ALA A 340 0.60 -7.27 27.47
N PHE A 341 1.70 -6.57 27.21
CA PHE A 341 2.97 -6.65 27.92
C PHE A 341 3.36 -5.28 28.44
N LEU A 342 4.00 -5.24 29.61
CA LEU A 342 4.49 -4.01 30.22
C LEU A 342 6.00 -4.09 30.46
N SER A 343 6.70 -3.03 30.11
CA SER A 343 8.15 -2.88 30.28
C SER A 343 8.47 -1.63 31.10
N GLU A 344 9.44 -1.75 32.00
CA GLU A 344 9.93 -0.67 32.87
C GLU A 344 11.31 -0.15 32.41
N ASP A 345 11.93 -0.77 31.39
CA ASP A 345 13.33 -0.54 31.01
C ASP A 345 13.50 -0.19 29.53
N ASP A 346 12.51 0.52 28.97
CA ASP A 346 12.45 0.93 27.56
C ASP A 346 12.46 -0.26 26.57
N GLY A 347 11.75 -1.33 26.92
CA GLY A 347 11.50 -2.46 26.04
C GLY A 347 12.68 -3.43 25.93
N LYS A 348 13.62 -3.38 26.89
CA LYS A 348 14.69 -4.39 26.99
C LYS A 348 14.15 -5.69 27.58
N THR A 349 13.27 -5.59 28.57
CA THR A 349 12.56 -6.71 29.18
C THR A 349 11.06 -6.47 29.24
N TRP A 350 10.29 -7.55 29.29
CA TRP A 350 8.82 -7.57 29.34
C TRP A 350 8.35 -8.48 30.49
N PRO A 351 8.61 -8.13 31.76
CA PRO A 351 8.38 -9.02 32.90
C PRO A 351 6.90 -9.26 33.23
N TYR A 352 6.01 -8.35 32.80
CA TYR A 352 4.58 -8.42 33.10
C TYR A 352 3.77 -8.60 31.82
N LYS A 353 2.72 -9.41 31.89
CA LYS A 353 1.80 -9.64 30.77
C LYS A 353 0.43 -10.13 31.22
N ILE A 354 -0.60 -9.82 30.44
CA ILE A 354 -1.95 -10.36 30.58
C ILE A 354 -2.49 -10.81 29.21
N LEU A 355 -3.04 -12.01 29.15
CA LEU A 355 -3.73 -12.54 27.98
C LEU A 355 -5.08 -11.84 27.82
N LEU A 356 -5.28 -11.17 26.68
CA LEU A 356 -6.52 -10.44 26.37
C LEU A 356 -7.53 -11.36 25.66
N ASP A 357 -7.04 -12.17 24.71
CA ASP A 357 -7.87 -13.06 23.91
C ASP A 357 -7.09 -14.29 23.42
N GLU A 358 -7.48 -15.47 23.89
CA GLU A 358 -6.90 -16.76 23.54
C GLU A 358 -7.31 -17.28 22.16
N ARG A 359 -8.38 -16.73 21.58
CA ARG A 359 -9.05 -17.32 20.40
C ARG A 359 -8.24 -17.12 19.13
N ASP A 360 -8.51 -17.94 18.13
CA ASP A 360 -7.95 -17.79 16.78
C ASP A 360 -8.56 -16.63 15.99
N GLU A 361 -7.84 -16.21 14.95
CA GLU A 361 -8.16 -15.10 14.06
C GLU A 361 -8.38 -13.76 14.79
N VAL A 362 -7.70 -13.50 15.91
CA VAL A 362 -7.68 -12.19 16.60
C VAL A 362 -6.50 -11.37 16.12
N SER A 363 -6.66 -10.11 15.75
CA SER A 363 -5.59 -9.34 15.10
C SER A 363 -5.72 -7.83 15.29
N TYR A 364 -4.64 -7.12 14.97
CA TYR A 364 -4.59 -5.66 14.75
C TYR A 364 -5.06 -4.85 15.96
N PRO A 365 -4.30 -4.91 17.06
CA PRO A 365 -4.62 -4.16 18.24
C PRO A 365 -4.35 -2.67 18.05
N ASP A 366 -5.14 -1.87 18.74
CA ASP A 366 -4.91 -0.46 18.97
C ASP A 366 -5.37 -0.07 20.38
N MET A 367 -4.82 1.01 20.95
CA MET A 367 -5.09 1.38 22.34
C MET A 367 -5.22 2.88 22.54
N ALA A 368 -6.14 3.27 23.42
CA ALA A 368 -6.23 4.60 24.01
C ALA A 368 -6.12 4.51 25.54
N GLU A 369 -5.30 5.39 26.12
CA GLU A 369 -5.17 5.54 27.57
C GLU A 369 -6.18 6.58 28.04
N GLY A 370 -6.97 6.24 29.06
CA GLY A 370 -7.91 7.15 29.70
C GLY A 370 -7.29 7.86 30.90
N GLU A 371 -7.77 9.07 31.18
CA GLU A 371 -7.42 9.82 32.40
C GLU A 371 -7.88 9.11 33.69
N ASP A 372 -8.77 8.12 33.57
CA ASP A 372 -9.21 7.24 34.65
C ASP A 372 -8.21 6.11 34.97
N GLY A 373 -7.05 6.09 34.31
CA GLY A 373 -5.99 5.10 34.52
C GLY A 373 -6.26 3.76 33.83
N TYR A 374 -7.30 3.68 33.00
CA TYR A 374 -7.60 2.50 32.20
C TYR A 374 -7.05 2.61 30.77
N LEU A 375 -6.67 1.46 30.24
CA LEU A 375 -6.27 1.22 28.87
C LEU A 375 -7.45 0.59 28.14
N TYR A 376 -7.89 1.24 27.07
CA TYR A 376 -8.97 0.81 26.19
C TYR A 376 -8.34 0.22 24.94
N ILE A 377 -8.38 -1.10 24.81
CA ILE A 377 -7.67 -1.85 23.78
C ILE A 377 -8.69 -2.45 22.83
N VAL A 378 -8.65 -2.09 21.55
CA VAL A 378 -9.51 -2.69 20.51
C VAL A 378 -8.73 -3.61 19.58
N TYR A 379 -9.39 -4.61 19.04
CA TYR A 379 -8.82 -5.57 18.06
C TYR A 379 -9.95 -6.26 17.27
N ASP A 380 -9.64 -6.80 16.10
CA ASP A 380 -10.60 -7.54 15.27
C ASP A 380 -10.55 -9.05 15.52
N ARG A 381 -11.67 -9.74 15.28
CA ARG A 381 -11.76 -11.21 15.34
C ARG A 381 -12.59 -11.78 14.19
N GLU A 382 -12.05 -12.81 13.52
CA GLU A 382 -12.68 -13.54 12.41
C GLU A 382 -13.37 -12.58 11.42
N ARG A 383 -12.56 -11.76 10.76
CA ARG A 383 -12.97 -10.57 10.00
C ARG A 383 -14.10 -10.83 9.00
N GLY A 384 -14.25 -12.06 8.51
CA GLY A 384 -15.21 -12.48 7.48
C GLY A 384 -14.76 -12.16 6.06
N GLY A 385 -13.85 -11.20 5.89
CA GLY A 385 -13.21 -10.93 4.60
C GLY A 385 -12.41 -12.14 4.13
N TYR A 386 -12.23 -12.24 2.81
CA TYR A 386 -11.40 -13.27 2.16
C TYR A 386 -11.94 -14.70 2.18
N LYS A 387 -13.13 -14.93 2.73
CA LYS A 387 -13.81 -16.22 2.59
C LYS A 387 -14.30 -16.40 1.15
N PRO A 388 -14.38 -17.64 0.64
CA PRO A 388 -14.68 -17.90 -0.77
C PRO A 388 -16.14 -17.63 -1.16
N SER A 389 -17.04 -17.46 -0.19
CA SER A 389 -18.46 -17.19 -0.42
C SER A 389 -19.09 -16.39 0.71
N LEU A 390 -20.27 -15.83 0.44
CA LEU A 390 -21.10 -15.19 1.46
C LEU A 390 -21.47 -16.18 2.57
N GLU A 391 -21.77 -17.43 2.23
CA GLU A 391 -22.12 -18.47 3.22
C GLU A 391 -20.98 -18.71 4.22
N GLU A 392 -19.75 -18.87 3.72
CA GLU A 392 -18.56 -19.02 4.58
C GLU A 392 -18.28 -17.75 5.40
N THR A 393 -18.54 -16.59 4.82
CA THR A 393 -18.42 -15.29 5.52
C THR A 393 -19.40 -15.18 6.68
N MET A 394 -20.64 -15.63 6.50
CA MET A 394 -21.67 -15.60 7.54
C MET A 394 -21.38 -16.57 8.70
N LYS A 395 -20.53 -17.58 8.50
CA LYS A 395 -20.05 -18.49 9.55
C LYS A 395 -19.01 -17.83 10.47
N CYS A 396 -18.38 -16.75 10.03
CA CYS A 396 -17.38 -16.00 10.79
C CYS A 396 -18.04 -15.07 11.82
N ALA A 397 -17.35 -14.85 12.94
CA ALA A 397 -17.84 -13.98 14.01
C ALA A 397 -17.96 -12.51 13.60
N ARG A 398 -17.00 -11.99 12.81
CA ARG A 398 -16.99 -10.62 12.26
C ARG A 398 -17.13 -9.57 13.35
N GLU A 399 -16.20 -9.60 14.31
CA GLU A 399 -16.27 -8.81 15.54
C GLU A 399 -15.16 -7.76 15.59
N ILE A 400 -15.50 -6.57 16.09
CA ILE A 400 -14.56 -5.64 16.71
C ILE A 400 -14.79 -5.74 18.21
N LEU A 401 -13.71 -5.98 18.95
CA LEU A 401 -13.71 -6.26 20.38
C LEU A 401 -12.96 -5.17 21.13
N MET A 402 -13.24 -5.06 22.43
CA MET A 402 -12.52 -4.19 23.35
C MET A 402 -12.19 -4.91 24.66
N ALA A 403 -10.98 -4.69 25.16
CA ALA A 403 -10.58 -4.95 26.54
C ALA A 403 -10.38 -3.61 27.25
N LYS A 404 -10.86 -3.53 28.50
CA LYS A 404 -10.61 -2.42 29.42
C LYS A 404 -9.80 -2.97 30.59
N ILE A 405 -8.55 -2.56 30.71
CA ILE A 405 -7.62 -3.04 31.75
C ILE A 405 -6.80 -1.87 32.30
N ASN A 406 -6.13 -2.03 33.42
CA ASN A 406 -5.11 -1.09 33.88
C ASN A 406 -3.74 -1.77 34.05
N GLU A 407 -2.71 -1.01 34.41
CA GLU A 407 -1.37 -1.58 34.59
C GLU A 407 -1.30 -2.65 35.69
N GLN A 408 -2.12 -2.55 36.74
CA GLN A 408 -2.17 -3.55 37.81
C GLN A 408 -2.71 -4.89 37.31
N ASP A 409 -3.65 -4.89 36.37
CA ASP A 409 -4.12 -6.11 35.71
C ASP A 409 -2.97 -6.81 34.94
N ILE A 410 -2.14 -6.02 34.25
CA ILE A 410 -0.99 -6.55 33.50
C ILE A 410 0.08 -7.11 34.46
N ILE A 411 0.37 -6.39 35.54
CA ILE A 411 1.34 -6.80 36.57
C ILE A 411 0.87 -8.08 37.29
N ALA A 412 -0.42 -8.18 37.60
CA ALA A 412 -1.01 -9.36 38.24
C ALA A 412 -1.18 -10.55 37.28
N GLY A 413 -1.12 -10.30 35.97
CA GLY A 413 -1.39 -11.28 34.91
C GLY A 413 -2.84 -11.74 34.81
N LYS A 414 -3.76 -11.00 35.43
CA LYS A 414 -5.21 -11.26 35.47
C LYS A 414 -5.96 -9.99 35.84
N LEU A 415 -7.26 -9.94 35.53
CA LEU A 415 -8.13 -8.85 35.99
C LEU A 415 -8.18 -8.81 37.52
N VAL A 416 -7.75 -7.70 38.09
CA VAL A 416 -7.86 -7.32 39.51
C VAL A 416 -8.54 -5.96 39.68
N SER A 417 -8.64 -5.18 38.61
CA SER A 417 -9.34 -3.91 38.58
C SER A 417 -10.86 -4.09 38.62
N GLU A 418 -11.56 -3.19 39.30
CA GLU A 418 -13.00 -3.31 39.58
C GLU A 418 -13.86 -3.24 38.31
N LYS A 419 -13.52 -2.34 37.39
CA LYS A 419 -14.27 -2.10 36.13
C LYS A 419 -13.59 -2.75 34.91
N GLY A 420 -12.60 -3.61 35.13
CA GLY A 420 -11.86 -4.25 34.04
C GLY A 420 -12.68 -5.33 33.35
N TYR A 421 -12.51 -5.47 32.03
CA TYR A 421 -13.14 -6.53 31.25
C TYR A 421 -12.30 -6.89 30.02
N LEU A 422 -12.51 -8.11 29.51
CA LEU A 422 -11.90 -8.59 28.27
C LEU A 422 -13.00 -8.94 27.27
N LYS A 423 -12.69 -8.87 25.97
CA LYS A 423 -13.52 -9.41 24.87
C LYS A 423 -14.94 -8.80 24.77
N LYS A 424 -15.13 -7.55 25.18
CA LYS A 424 -16.44 -6.86 25.04
C LYS A 424 -16.70 -6.49 23.59
N ILE A 425 -17.92 -6.65 23.11
CA ILE A 425 -18.29 -6.30 21.73
C ILE A 425 -18.33 -4.77 21.57
N VAL A 426 -17.59 -4.27 20.58
CA VAL A 426 -17.72 -2.91 20.05
C VAL A 426 -18.65 -2.91 18.84
N SER A 427 -18.45 -3.86 17.93
CA SER A 427 -19.30 -4.08 16.78
C SER A 427 -19.32 -5.54 16.41
N LYS A 428 -20.49 -6.06 16.00
CA LYS A 428 -20.66 -7.42 15.54
C LYS A 428 -21.65 -7.45 14.39
N LEU A 429 -21.23 -8.01 13.25
CA LEU A 429 -22.10 -8.07 12.08
C LEU A 429 -23.07 -9.24 12.19
N GLY A 430 -24.37 -8.94 12.07
CA GLY A 430 -25.44 -9.93 12.06
C GLY A 430 -25.62 -10.61 10.69
N LYS A 431 -26.89 -10.88 10.35
CA LYS A 431 -27.26 -11.37 9.02
C LYS A 431 -27.10 -10.25 8.01
N TYR A 432 -26.42 -10.54 6.90
CA TYR A 432 -26.36 -9.61 5.77
C TYR A 432 -27.73 -9.52 5.07
N THR A 433 -28.28 -8.32 4.96
CA THR A 433 -29.56 -8.02 4.28
C THR A 433 -29.38 -7.09 3.09
N GLY A 434 -28.16 -6.62 2.84
CA GLY A 434 -27.85 -5.75 1.71
C GLY A 434 -28.17 -6.40 0.35
N THR A 435 -28.49 -5.56 -0.62
CA THR A 435 -28.93 -5.98 -1.97
C THR A 435 -27.78 -6.37 -2.90
N LYS A 436 -26.54 -5.95 -2.60
CA LYS A 436 -25.36 -6.24 -3.42
C LYS A 436 -24.83 -7.66 -3.18
N ASN A 437 -24.54 -8.40 -4.26
CA ASN A 437 -23.87 -9.70 -4.15
C ASN A 437 -22.37 -9.55 -4.42
N TYR A 438 -21.64 -9.16 -3.38
CA TYR A 438 -20.22 -8.88 -3.47
C TYR A 438 -19.34 -10.06 -3.94
N TYR A 439 -19.84 -11.30 -3.91
CA TYR A 439 -19.11 -12.52 -4.31
C TYR A 439 -19.39 -12.94 -5.75
N LYS A 440 -20.38 -12.34 -6.42
CA LYS A 440 -20.71 -12.60 -7.84
C LYS A 440 -20.35 -11.42 -8.74
N GLU A 441 -20.16 -10.24 -8.17
CA GLU A 441 -19.81 -9.00 -8.88
C GLU A 441 -18.33 -8.65 -8.64
N ILE A 442 -17.41 -9.45 -9.20
CA ILE A 442 -16.22 -8.82 -9.80
C ILE A 442 -16.80 -8.09 -11.02
N PRO A 443 -16.54 -6.80 -11.26
CA PRO A 443 -17.20 -6.09 -12.34
C PRO A 443 -16.97 -6.87 -13.64
N ASP A 444 -18.03 -7.50 -14.14
CA ASP A 444 -18.13 -7.86 -15.55
C ASP A 444 -18.02 -6.52 -16.26
N ILE A 445 -16.80 -6.12 -16.62
CA ILE A 445 -16.68 -5.20 -17.74
C ILE A 445 -17.30 -5.96 -18.89
N ASP A 446 -18.41 -5.44 -19.43
CA ASP A 446 -19.03 -5.99 -20.63
C ASP A 446 -17.90 -6.22 -21.63
N PRO A 447 -17.68 -7.45 -22.14
CA PRO A 447 -16.64 -7.73 -23.12
C PRO A 447 -16.63 -6.71 -24.27
N LYS A 448 -17.78 -6.17 -24.65
CA LYS A 448 -17.89 -5.09 -25.65
C LYS A 448 -17.32 -3.77 -25.15
N GLU A 449 -17.58 -3.39 -23.90
CA GLU A 449 -17.02 -2.19 -23.27
C GLU A 449 -15.50 -2.33 -23.08
N LEU A 450 -15.01 -3.51 -22.70
CA LEU A 450 -13.58 -3.83 -22.61
C LEU A 450 -12.90 -3.65 -23.97
N ILE A 451 -13.47 -4.26 -25.01
CA ILE A 451 -12.94 -4.20 -26.38
C ILE A 451 -12.96 -2.76 -26.91
N GLU A 452 -14.07 -2.05 -26.69
CA GLU A 452 -14.24 -0.67 -27.15
C GLU A 452 -13.28 0.29 -26.44
N THR A 453 -13.05 0.09 -25.14
CA THR A 453 -12.12 0.90 -24.34
C THR A 453 -10.67 0.54 -24.68
N ALA A 454 -10.34 -0.75 -24.74
CA ALA A 454 -8.99 -1.21 -25.01
C ALA A 454 -8.53 -0.83 -26.42
N SER A 455 -9.39 -0.95 -27.44
CA SER A 455 -9.02 -0.59 -28.82
C SER A 455 -8.59 0.86 -29.02
N LYS A 456 -8.89 1.75 -28.07
CA LYS A 456 -8.58 3.19 -28.11
C LYS A 456 -7.29 3.55 -27.36
N TYR A 457 -6.61 2.59 -26.71
CA TYR A 457 -5.41 2.90 -25.97
C TYR A 457 -4.21 3.21 -26.87
N GLU A 458 -3.40 4.15 -26.39
CA GLU A 458 -2.19 4.66 -27.05
C GLU A 458 -1.00 3.71 -27.04
N SER A 459 -1.15 2.49 -26.51
CA SER A 459 -0.07 1.51 -26.39
C SER A 459 -0.61 0.09 -26.39
N VAL A 460 0.00 -0.78 -27.19
CA VAL A 460 -0.29 -2.23 -27.22
C VAL A 460 -0.13 -2.86 -25.84
N ASP A 461 0.88 -2.43 -25.07
CA ASP A 461 1.09 -2.93 -23.71
C ASP A 461 -0.11 -2.58 -22.80
N LYS A 462 -0.69 -1.38 -22.94
CA LYS A 462 -1.89 -0.96 -22.20
C LYS A 462 -3.14 -1.74 -22.63
N ILE A 463 -3.26 -2.01 -23.93
CA ILE A 463 -4.30 -2.87 -24.51
C ILE A 463 -4.26 -4.26 -23.89
N LEU A 464 -3.10 -4.92 -23.99
CA LEU A 464 -2.93 -6.29 -23.55
C LEU A 464 -3.04 -6.38 -22.02
N LYS A 465 -2.43 -5.46 -21.26
CA LYS A 465 -2.63 -5.39 -19.80
C LYS A 465 -4.10 -5.32 -19.44
N THR A 466 -4.89 -4.47 -20.11
CA THR A 466 -6.32 -4.35 -19.85
C THR A 466 -7.06 -5.66 -20.13
N VAL A 467 -6.79 -6.32 -21.26
CA VAL A 467 -7.42 -7.62 -21.55
C VAL A 467 -7.05 -8.69 -20.51
N PHE A 468 -5.77 -8.81 -20.16
CA PHE A 468 -5.29 -9.85 -19.25
C PHE A 468 -5.57 -9.55 -17.76
N VAL A 469 -5.84 -8.29 -17.39
CA VAL A 469 -6.15 -7.88 -16.01
C VAL A 469 -7.64 -7.95 -15.71
N TYR A 470 -8.50 -7.55 -16.65
CA TYR A 470 -9.96 -7.47 -16.44
C TYR A 470 -10.73 -8.74 -16.82
N TYR A 471 -10.04 -9.76 -17.36
CA TYR A 471 -10.60 -11.10 -17.59
C TYR A 471 -9.97 -12.18 -16.66
N PRO A 472 -9.83 -11.95 -15.34
CA PRO A 472 -8.99 -12.78 -14.47
C PRO A 472 -9.57 -14.17 -14.14
N LEU A 473 -10.90 -14.37 -14.22
CA LEU A 473 -11.48 -15.71 -14.09
C LEU A 473 -11.16 -16.62 -15.31
N ASN A 474 -10.85 -16.02 -16.46
CA ASN A 474 -10.56 -16.72 -17.72
C ASN A 474 -9.05 -16.80 -18.04
N CYS A 475 -8.22 -15.93 -17.46
CA CYS A 475 -6.75 -16.00 -17.61
C CYS A 475 -6.09 -17.06 -16.71
N GLN A 476 -6.79 -17.54 -15.66
CA GLN A 476 -6.32 -18.65 -14.80
C GLN A 476 -6.13 -19.97 -15.56
N ASN A 477 -6.68 -20.07 -16.77
CA ASN A 477 -6.74 -21.28 -17.59
C ASN A 477 -5.97 -21.17 -18.91
N MET A 478 -5.02 -20.24 -19.00
CA MET A 478 -4.30 -20.02 -20.25
C MET A 478 -3.47 -21.23 -20.75
N HIS A 479 -3.25 -22.22 -19.87
CA HIS A 479 -2.70 -23.54 -20.20
C HIS A 479 -3.69 -24.48 -20.94
N LEU A 480 -4.98 -24.14 -20.96
CA LEU A 480 -6.05 -24.81 -21.73
C LEU A 480 -6.37 -24.09 -23.04
N VAL A 481 -5.83 -22.87 -23.19
CA VAL A 481 -5.93 -22.07 -24.41
C VAL A 481 -4.73 -22.38 -25.29
N ASP A 482 -4.90 -22.32 -26.61
CA ASP A 482 -3.80 -22.48 -27.55
C ASP A 482 -2.81 -21.30 -27.41
N ALA A 483 -1.69 -21.54 -26.74
CA ALA A 483 -0.65 -20.54 -26.47
C ALA A 483 -0.08 -19.95 -27.76
N LYS A 484 0.14 -20.79 -28.79
CA LYS A 484 0.65 -20.34 -30.10
C LYS A 484 -0.36 -19.45 -30.81
N LYS A 485 -1.64 -19.79 -30.71
CA LYS A 485 -2.72 -18.95 -31.25
C LYS A 485 -2.88 -17.64 -30.49
N THR A 486 -2.66 -17.65 -29.17
CA THR A 486 -2.67 -16.44 -28.34
C THR A 486 -1.52 -15.51 -28.71
N ASP A 487 -0.29 -16.02 -28.79
CA ASP A 487 0.88 -15.25 -29.24
C ASP A 487 0.72 -14.73 -30.68
N SER A 488 0.08 -15.52 -31.55
CA SER A 488 -0.25 -15.10 -32.92
C SER A 488 -1.23 -13.91 -32.95
N ILE A 489 -2.30 -13.96 -32.15
CA ILE A 489 -3.27 -12.85 -32.06
C ILE A 489 -2.61 -11.61 -31.44
N ILE A 490 -1.74 -11.78 -30.45
CA ILE A 490 -0.96 -10.67 -29.86
C ILE A 490 -0.07 -10.02 -30.93
N SER A 491 0.64 -10.82 -31.72
CA SER A 491 1.47 -10.34 -32.83
C SER A 491 0.63 -9.60 -33.88
N ASP A 492 -0.58 -10.07 -34.16
CA ASP A 492 -1.53 -9.37 -35.04
C ASP A 492 -1.98 -8.01 -34.46
N ILE A 493 -2.21 -7.92 -33.14
CA ILE A 493 -2.51 -6.65 -32.45
C ILE A 493 -1.32 -5.68 -32.54
N GLU A 494 -0.10 -6.17 -32.31
CA GLU A 494 1.13 -5.37 -32.41
C GLU A 494 1.33 -4.84 -33.84
N LYS A 495 1.12 -5.71 -34.84
CA LYS A 495 1.31 -5.39 -36.25
C LYS A 495 0.29 -4.38 -36.77
N ASP A 496 -0.98 -4.53 -36.39
CA ASP A 496 -2.07 -3.66 -36.86
C ASP A 496 -2.31 -2.47 -35.90
N PHE A 497 -1.42 -2.25 -34.94
CA PHE A 497 -1.50 -1.11 -34.02
C PHE A 497 -1.50 0.23 -34.78
N GLY A 498 -2.47 1.10 -34.46
CA GLY A 498 -2.75 2.34 -35.20
C GLY A 498 -3.98 2.27 -36.12
N ASP A 499 -4.53 1.07 -36.36
CA ASP A 499 -5.81 0.86 -37.04
C ASP A 499 -6.83 0.32 -36.01
N SER A 500 -7.62 1.23 -35.43
CA SER A 500 -8.52 0.91 -34.30
C SER A 500 -9.54 -0.18 -34.63
N GLU A 501 -10.02 -0.25 -35.87
CA GLU A 501 -10.98 -1.28 -36.29
C GLU A 501 -10.33 -2.67 -36.42
N LYS A 502 -9.10 -2.74 -36.92
CA LYS A 502 -8.36 -4.01 -36.94
C LYS A 502 -7.98 -4.48 -35.55
N VAL A 503 -7.48 -3.56 -34.71
CA VAL A 503 -7.17 -3.85 -33.30
C VAL A 503 -8.41 -4.36 -32.58
N LYS A 504 -9.56 -3.70 -32.75
CA LYS A 504 -10.84 -4.13 -32.21
C LYS A 504 -11.22 -5.56 -32.63
N LYS A 505 -11.07 -5.89 -33.92
CA LYS A 505 -11.33 -7.24 -34.43
C LYS A 505 -10.38 -8.30 -33.86
N HIS A 506 -9.12 -7.97 -33.61
CA HIS A 506 -8.18 -8.89 -32.97
C HIS A 506 -8.47 -9.04 -31.47
N LEU A 507 -8.92 -7.97 -30.81
CA LEU A 507 -9.39 -8.01 -29.42
C LEU A 507 -10.63 -8.89 -29.26
N GLU A 508 -11.59 -8.82 -30.19
CA GLU A 508 -12.74 -9.74 -30.21
C GLU A 508 -12.30 -11.21 -30.27
N LYS A 509 -11.33 -11.53 -31.13
CA LYS A 509 -10.76 -12.90 -31.22
C LYS A 509 -10.05 -13.29 -29.93
N LEU A 510 -9.27 -12.38 -29.33
CA LEU A 510 -8.52 -12.64 -28.11
C LEU A 510 -9.46 -12.88 -26.94
N VAL A 511 -10.45 -12.00 -26.73
CA VAL A 511 -11.46 -12.12 -25.67
C VAL A 511 -12.30 -13.40 -25.84
N PHE A 512 -12.73 -13.71 -27.07
CA PHE A 512 -13.46 -14.96 -27.37
C PHE A 512 -12.62 -16.22 -27.14
N LEU A 513 -11.31 -16.16 -27.43
CA LEU A 513 -10.41 -17.28 -27.18
C LEU A 513 -10.24 -17.52 -25.67
N LEU A 514 -10.12 -16.45 -24.89
CA LEU A 514 -9.99 -16.50 -23.43
C LEU A 514 -11.29 -16.94 -22.74
N SER A 515 -12.46 -16.60 -23.29
CA SER A 515 -13.78 -16.92 -22.71
C SER A 515 -14.20 -18.40 -22.80
N LYS A 516 -13.41 -19.29 -23.40
CA LYS A 516 -13.77 -20.71 -23.62
C LYS A 516 -13.45 -21.64 -22.43
N THR A 517 -13.13 -21.11 -21.25
CA THR A 517 -12.45 -21.86 -20.19
C THR A 517 -13.19 -21.85 -18.84
N ASP A 518 -14.50 -22.09 -18.85
CA ASP A 518 -15.41 -21.92 -17.70
C ASP A 518 -15.23 -22.90 -16.51
N ASN A 519 -14.26 -23.83 -16.53
CA ASN A 519 -14.06 -24.79 -15.43
C ASN A 519 -12.57 -25.13 -15.22
N ALA A 520 -11.88 -24.54 -14.24
CA ALA A 520 -10.62 -25.10 -13.71
C ALA A 520 -10.07 -24.43 -12.43
N VAL A 521 -9.09 -25.14 -11.83
CA VAL A 521 -8.42 -24.89 -10.54
C VAL A 521 -7.20 -23.96 -10.73
N ASN A 522 -6.92 -23.13 -9.72
CA ASN A 522 -5.81 -22.15 -9.71
C ASN A 522 -4.42 -22.81 -9.93
N ARG A 523 -3.73 -22.47 -11.03
CA ARG A 523 -2.36 -22.92 -11.37
C ARG A 523 -1.30 -21.80 -11.49
N GLU A 524 -1.67 -20.54 -11.26
CA GLU A 524 -0.74 -19.40 -11.37
C GLU A 524 0.41 -19.48 -10.36
N GLU A 525 0.11 -19.86 -9.12
CA GLU A 525 1.09 -19.99 -8.04
C GLU A 525 2.11 -21.11 -8.31
N PRO A 526 1.71 -22.35 -8.67
CA PRO A 526 2.65 -23.38 -9.12
C PRO A 526 3.53 -22.96 -10.32
N LEU A 527 2.98 -22.20 -11.27
CA LEU A 527 3.71 -21.78 -12.47
C LEU A 527 4.79 -20.75 -12.15
N VAL A 528 4.45 -19.70 -11.38
CA VAL A 528 5.43 -18.69 -10.97
C VAL A 528 6.41 -19.26 -9.95
N LYS A 529 5.95 -20.09 -9.01
CA LYS A 529 6.83 -20.77 -8.06
C LYS A 529 7.83 -21.68 -8.79
N GLY A 530 7.35 -22.50 -9.74
CA GLY A 530 8.20 -23.35 -10.56
C GLY A 530 9.21 -22.55 -11.39
N LEU A 531 8.81 -21.41 -11.96
CA LEU A 531 9.74 -20.54 -12.69
C LEU A 531 10.74 -19.90 -11.73
N THR A 532 10.31 -19.48 -10.54
CA THR A 532 11.17 -18.90 -9.51
C THR A 532 12.22 -19.91 -9.03
N GLU A 533 11.81 -21.13 -8.70
CA GLU A 533 12.69 -22.25 -8.33
C GLU A 533 13.65 -22.60 -9.46
N TYR A 534 13.16 -22.57 -10.70
CA TYR A 534 13.99 -22.78 -11.89
C TYR A 534 15.05 -21.68 -12.05
N LEU A 535 14.69 -20.40 -11.90
CA LEU A 535 15.62 -19.25 -11.96
C LEU A 535 16.64 -19.30 -10.81
N GLN A 536 16.22 -19.69 -9.60
CA GLN A 536 17.09 -19.81 -8.42
C GLN A 536 18.03 -21.02 -8.49
N SER A 537 17.59 -22.13 -9.08
CA SER A 537 18.42 -23.34 -9.20
C SER A 537 19.39 -23.26 -10.39
N ASN A 538 19.18 -22.31 -11.31
CA ASN A 538 19.94 -22.17 -12.55
C ASN A 538 20.54 -20.75 -12.72
N VAL A 539 21.04 -20.16 -11.64
CA VAL A 539 21.58 -18.77 -11.61
C VAL A 539 22.64 -18.52 -12.69
N SER A 540 23.51 -19.51 -12.93
CA SER A 540 24.64 -19.42 -13.86
C SER A 540 24.27 -19.72 -15.32
N ALA A 541 23.19 -20.46 -15.58
CA ALA A 541 22.81 -20.89 -16.93
C ALA A 541 22.14 -19.77 -17.75
N GLU A 542 22.21 -19.86 -19.08
CA GLU A 542 21.32 -19.11 -19.97
C GLU A 542 19.90 -19.68 -19.89
N ILE A 543 18.94 -18.82 -19.56
CA ILE A 543 17.55 -19.20 -19.41
C ILE A 543 16.76 -18.62 -20.58
N ASP A 544 16.13 -19.50 -21.33
CA ASP A 544 15.17 -19.14 -22.37
C ASP A 544 13.75 -19.14 -21.78
N VAL A 545 13.20 -17.94 -21.59
CA VAL A 545 11.83 -17.76 -21.10
C VAL A 545 10.80 -18.38 -22.05
N LYS A 546 11.12 -18.45 -23.36
CA LYS A 546 10.23 -19.05 -24.36
C LYS A 546 10.12 -20.56 -24.16
N ASP A 547 11.25 -21.24 -23.97
CA ASP A 547 11.29 -22.69 -23.71
C ASP A 547 10.52 -23.05 -22.43
N TYR A 548 10.64 -22.24 -21.37
CA TYR A 548 9.84 -22.44 -20.17
C TYR A 548 8.34 -22.23 -20.42
N ALA A 549 7.97 -21.18 -21.16
CA ALA A 549 6.58 -20.90 -21.52
C ALA A 549 5.96 -22.04 -22.34
N GLU A 550 6.70 -22.56 -23.33
CA GLU A 550 6.29 -23.69 -24.16
C GLU A 550 6.07 -24.97 -23.35
N LYS A 551 7.00 -25.31 -22.44
CA LYS A 551 6.87 -26.49 -21.56
C LYS A 551 5.66 -26.43 -20.65
N GLN A 552 5.23 -25.22 -20.29
CA GLN A 552 4.07 -24.99 -19.42
C GLN A 552 2.78 -24.71 -20.22
N ASN A 553 2.85 -24.77 -21.55
CA ASN A 553 1.76 -24.46 -22.48
C ASN A 553 1.13 -23.07 -22.24
N VAL A 554 1.95 -22.05 -22.01
CA VAL A 554 1.49 -20.66 -21.81
C VAL A 554 2.17 -19.72 -22.81
N SER A 555 1.49 -18.62 -23.16
CA SER A 555 2.06 -17.57 -23.98
C SER A 555 3.21 -16.87 -23.25
N VAL A 556 4.21 -16.42 -24.01
CA VAL A 556 5.40 -15.76 -23.45
C VAL A 556 5.02 -14.44 -22.81
N TYR A 557 4.11 -13.70 -23.46
CA TYR A 557 3.58 -12.43 -22.94
C TYR A 557 2.93 -12.63 -21.57
N TYR A 558 2.07 -13.63 -21.43
CA TYR A 558 1.42 -13.93 -20.16
C TYR A 558 2.40 -14.42 -19.12
N LEU A 559 3.36 -15.30 -19.46
CA LEU A 559 4.35 -15.75 -18.49
C LEU A 559 5.17 -14.56 -17.96
N CYS A 560 5.57 -13.63 -18.83
CA CYS A 560 6.27 -12.41 -18.45
C CYS A 560 5.39 -11.48 -17.62
N HIS A 561 4.13 -11.29 -18.03
CA HIS A 561 3.18 -10.43 -17.33
C HIS A 561 2.79 -11.01 -15.97
N LEU A 562 2.46 -12.30 -15.90
CA LEU A 562 2.16 -13.04 -14.68
C LEU A 562 3.38 -13.06 -13.76
N PHE A 563 4.58 -13.33 -14.26
CA PHE A 563 5.79 -13.28 -13.44
C PHE A 563 6.06 -11.86 -12.94
N LYS A 564 5.94 -10.82 -13.79
CA LYS A 564 6.13 -9.42 -13.37
C LYS A 564 5.03 -8.96 -12.40
N LYS A 565 3.80 -9.47 -12.54
CA LYS A 565 2.67 -9.23 -11.64
C LYS A 565 2.91 -9.89 -10.29
N THR A 566 3.33 -11.15 -10.28
CA THR A 566 3.50 -11.95 -9.07
C THR A 566 4.81 -11.66 -8.35
N ALA A 567 5.90 -11.56 -9.09
CA ALA A 567 7.25 -11.35 -8.60
C ALA A 567 7.72 -9.91 -8.77
N GLY A 568 6.84 -8.94 -9.08
CA GLY A 568 6.99 -7.47 -9.09
C GLY A 568 8.13 -6.83 -9.93
N ILE A 569 9.07 -7.64 -10.41
CA ILE A 569 10.12 -7.31 -11.35
C ILE A 569 10.03 -8.27 -12.54
N SER A 570 10.61 -7.88 -13.67
CA SER A 570 10.68 -8.78 -14.82
C SER A 570 11.47 -10.05 -14.50
N ILE A 571 11.23 -11.12 -15.27
CA ILE A 571 11.99 -12.38 -15.17
C ILE A 571 13.51 -12.13 -15.25
N TYR A 572 13.92 -11.18 -16.11
CA TYR A 572 15.32 -10.81 -16.29
C TYR A 572 15.91 -10.05 -15.09
N GLU A 573 15.14 -9.15 -14.49
CA GLU A 573 15.54 -8.44 -13.27
C GLU A 573 15.62 -9.40 -12.08
N TYR A 574 14.65 -10.30 -11.91
CA TYR A 574 14.66 -11.31 -10.86
C TYR A 574 15.87 -12.22 -10.98
N ARG A 575 16.17 -12.68 -12.20
CA ARG A 575 17.39 -13.45 -12.48
C ARG A 575 18.64 -12.67 -12.08
N ASN A 576 18.73 -11.38 -12.42
CA ASN A 576 19.87 -10.55 -11.99
C ASN A 576 19.96 -10.44 -10.46
N THR A 577 18.84 -10.33 -9.74
CA THR A 577 18.80 -10.35 -8.28
C THR A 577 19.32 -11.66 -7.69
N CYS A 578 18.92 -12.81 -8.25
CA CYS A 578 19.47 -14.12 -7.85
C CYS A 578 20.99 -14.16 -8.07
N ARG A 579 21.46 -13.66 -9.22
CA ARG A 579 22.89 -13.59 -9.55
C ARG A 579 23.67 -12.69 -8.60
N PHE A 580 23.13 -11.53 -8.24
CA PHE A 580 23.77 -10.63 -7.28
C PHE A 580 23.74 -11.19 -5.86
N THR A 581 22.70 -11.92 -5.48
CA THR A 581 22.64 -12.61 -4.19
C THR A 581 23.77 -13.62 -4.06
N GLU A 582 23.98 -14.45 -5.08
CA GLU A 582 25.09 -15.40 -5.11
C GLU A 582 26.46 -14.70 -5.19
N ALA A 583 26.57 -13.62 -5.97
CA ALA A 583 27.79 -12.81 -6.02
C ALA A 583 28.14 -12.22 -4.66
N LYS A 584 27.16 -11.70 -3.91
CA LYS A 584 27.35 -11.17 -2.55
C LYS A 584 27.84 -12.25 -1.59
N ARG A 585 27.28 -13.46 -1.68
CA ARG A 585 27.74 -14.62 -0.90
C ARG A 585 29.21 -14.92 -1.19
N LEU A 586 29.57 -15.08 -2.46
CA LEU A 586 30.95 -15.38 -2.89
C LEU A 586 31.93 -14.25 -2.55
N LEU A 587 31.50 -12.98 -2.63
CA LEU A 587 32.32 -11.83 -2.25
C LEU A 587 32.62 -11.81 -0.75
N ALA A 588 31.66 -12.20 0.08
CA ALA A 588 31.79 -12.24 1.54
C ALA A 588 32.50 -13.49 2.06
N SER A 589 32.34 -14.64 1.40
CA SER A 589 32.76 -15.95 1.91
C SER A 589 33.94 -16.60 1.17
N SER A 590 34.52 -15.95 0.15
CA SER A 590 35.60 -16.54 -0.65
C SER A 590 36.66 -15.54 -1.12
N ASP A 591 37.81 -16.09 -1.53
CA ASP A 591 38.93 -15.38 -2.15
C ASP A 591 38.88 -15.35 -3.68
N MET A 592 37.79 -15.82 -4.30
CA MET A 592 37.65 -15.82 -5.76
C MET A 592 37.87 -14.42 -6.34
N LYS A 593 38.52 -14.30 -7.50
CA LYS A 593 38.66 -12.98 -8.14
C LYS A 593 37.27 -12.51 -8.56
N ILE A 594 37.04 -11.19 -8.54
CA ILE A 594 35.73 -10.60 -8.87
C ILE A 594 35.30 -10.97 -10.29
N VAL A 595 36.26 -11.11 -11.22
CA VAL A 595 36.02 -11.59 -12.58
C VAL A 595 35.54 -13.05 -12.58
N ASP A 596 36.11 -13.91 -11.75
CA ASP A 596 35.69 -15.31 -11.64
C ASP A 596 34.30 -15.41 -10.99
N ILE A 597 33.98 -14.55 -10.03
CA ILE A 597 32.65 -14.44 -9.42
C ILE A 597 31.62 -13.98 -10.46
N CYS A 598 31.96 -12.99 -11.28
CA CYS A 598 31.11 -12.52 -12.37
C CYS A 598 30.67 -13.68 -13.28
N PHE A 599 31.63 -14.46 -13.79
CA PHE A 599 31.34 -15.61 -14.65
C PHE A 599 30.62 -16.73 -13.92
N THR A 600 30.98 -17.00 -12.67
CA THR A 600 30.34 -18.02 -11.82
C THR A 600 28.86 -17.70 -11.57
N CYS A 601 28.53 -16.43 -11.41
CA CYS A 601 27.15 -15.95 -11.30
C CYS A 601 26.44 -15.80 -12.66
N GLY A 602 27.04 -16.25 -13.76
CA GLY A 602 26.41 -16.28 -15.09
C GLY A 602 26.39 -14.95 -15.84
N PHE A 603 27.23 -13.98 -15.46
CA PHE A 603 27.45 -12.77 -16.25
C PHE A 603 28.59 -13.00 -17.25
N ASN A 604 28.38 -12.58 -18.49
CA ASN A 604 29.38 -12.74 -19.56
C ASN A 604 30.32 -11.53 -19.70
N ASP A 605 30.10 -10.46 -18.92
CA ASP A 605 30.88 -9.22 -18.99
C ASP A 605 31.10 -8.64 -17.58
N ALA A 606 32.37 -8.52 -17.19
CA ALA A 606 32.78 -8.06 -15.87
C ALA A 606 32.49 -6.56 -15.64
N SER A 607 32.53 -5.74 -16.69
CA SER A 607 32.25 -4.31 -16.61
C SER A 607 30.76 -4.06 -16.41
N TYR A 608 29.92 -4.80 -17.13
CA TYR A 608 28.47 -4.82 -16.99
C TYR A 608 28.05 -5.32 -15.61
N PHE A 609 28.65 -6.43 -15.15
CA PHE A 609 28.46 -6.93 -13.79
C PHE A 609 28.80 -5.86 -12.74
N ALA A 610 29.99 -5.26 -12.80
CA ALA A 610 30.41 -4.26 -11.82
C ALA A 610 29.51 -3.02 -11.82
N LYS A 611 29.10 -2.54 -13.01
CA LYS A 611 28.18 -1.40 -13.15
C LYS A 611 26.80 -1.71 -12.56
N LYS A 612 26.24 -2.88 -12.88
CA LYS A 612 24.91 -3.28 -12.39
C LYS A 612 24.92 -3.64 -10.91
N PHE A 613 25.98 -4.29 -10.42
CA PHE A 613 26.18 -4.55 -9.00
C PHE A 613 26.24 -3.25 -8.20
N LYS A 614 27.03 -2.27 -8.66
CA LYS A 614 27.10 -0.95 -8.01
C LYS A 614 25.77 -0.20 -8.04
N CYS A 615 25.01 -0.32 -9.12
CA CYS A 615 23.68 0.25 -9.22
C CYS A 615 22.69 -0.40 -8.23
N SER A 616 22.82 -1.71 -8.00
CA SER A 616 21.97 -2.49 -7.09
C SER A 616 22.31 -2.24 -5.62
N GLU A 617 23.60 -2.25 -5.28
CA GLU A 617 24.08 -2.29 -3.88
C GLU A 617 24.67 -0.96 -3.40
N GLY A 618 24.74 0.06 -4.27
CA GLY A 618 25.32 1.37 -3.97
C GLY A 618 26.87 1.41 -3.92
N VAL A 619 27.52 0.25 -3.86
CA VAL A 619 28.99 0.09 -3.79
C VAL A 619 29.50 -0.90 -4.83
N SER A 620 30.76 -0.75 -5.26
CA SER A 620 31.37 -1.72 -6.19
C SER A 620 31.57 -3.09 -5.54
N PRO A 621 31.68 -4.19 -6.33
CA PRO A 621 31.97 -5.52 -5.78
C PRO A 621 33.21 -5.57 -4.88
N SER A 622 34.26 -4.81 -5.22
CA SER A 622 35.49 -4.70 -4.42
C SER A 622 35.25 -4.06 -3.05
N GLU A 623 34.48 -2.97 -3.03
CA GLU A 623 34.11 -2.26 -1.80
C GLU A 623 33.17 -3.12 -0.95
N TYR A 624 32.20 -3.78 -1.57
CA TYR A 624 31.30 -4.72 -0.91
C TYR A 624 32.07 -5.83 -0.19
N ARG A 625 33.04 -6.47 -0.87
CA ARG A 625 33.91 -7.46 -0.25
C ARG A 625 34.64 -6.90 0.97
N LYS A 626 35.20 -5.70 0.88
CA LYS A 626 35.94 -5.08 1.99
C LYS A 626 35.04 -4.85 3.22
N LEU A 627 33.78 -4.45 2.99
CA LEU A 627 32.80 -4.16 4.05
C LEU A 627 32.22 -5.41 4.71
N HIS A 628 32.04 -6.49 3.94
CA HIS A 628 31.25 -7.66 4.37
C HIS A 628 32.06 -8.96 4.45
N ARG A 629 33.40 -8.89 4.33
CA ARG A 629 34.29 -10.05 4.49
C ARG A 629 34.08 -10.68 5.87
N ILE A 630 33.64 -11.94 5.90
CA ILE A 630 33.64 -12.73 7.12
C ILE A 630 35.09 -13.19 7.32
N LYS A 631 35.71 -12.78 8.44
CA LYS A 631 37.04 -13.24 8.85
C LYS A 631 36.96 -14.60 9.50
#